data_AF-K6VIT3-F1
#
_entry.id   AF-K6VIT3-F1
#
_cell.length_a   1.000
_cell.length_b   1.000
_cell.length_c   1.000
_cell.angle_alpha   90.00
_cell.angle_beta   90.00
_cell.angle_gamma   90.00
#
_symmetry.space_group_name_H-M   'P 1'
#
loop_
_entity.id
_entity.type
_entity.pdbx_description
1 polymer ?
#
loop_
_entity_poly.entity_id
_entity_poly.type
_entity_poly.pdbx_seq_one_letter_code
_entity_poly.pdbx_strand_id
1 'polypeptide(L)'
;MTGKSWRPFARLAAAVTMTCVVTLPAAAAPRVEPPGPAPVAGGVAAGAAALASGQSAPQAQMDRETAQTMFYDELLPLVNTPVGWTGSVAGCVAGSPSDTALNANLAAVNLFRKMQQLPPVTLNAAYNRGAQAAALIMHAQGALSHGPTPAWACFTPEGAVGAGRSNLYLGVTGASAIWGYMTDPGASNTAVGHRRWIIHPGATSMGVGMTDHSHALWVIGDSWSSASEPQWLAWPTAGHFPAWLEPEGRWSLGTSDNATSFRQARVRVDGPQGPMKVTAHEPVEGYAMNTLVWQVDGLPQAGAMEKDSRYRVTVEGVTRAGATLAPIVYDVALVAARPATAPTTPRLTGTPRPGVTLRLADLTWPADLSYDVQWLRNGRPIVGASGLSYTPAAGDVGTRISARVTLKREYYQQSSVTTAPLTVLAPPGPRRWTTTKSPALFGDARVGSTVRVSPGSWTPAPATVSFQWYRGNTPIKRANKSTYQLSRADRGASVRAVVTVTRPGWPKGTASTKTARVR
;
A
#
# COMPACT_ATOMS: atom_id res chain seq x y z
N MET A 1 2.70 0.72 -20.99
CA MET A 1 1.23 0.67 -21.12
C MET A 1 0.71 -0.51 -20.34
N THR A 2 -0.33 -0.25 -19.54
CA THR A 2 -1.34 -1.10 -18.88
C THR A 2 -1.46 -0.69 -17.42
N GLY A 3 -2.31 0.32 -17.19
CA GLY A 3 -2.78 0.69 -15.86
C GLY A 3 -3.68 -0.42 -15.32
N LYS A 4 -3.33 -0.94 -14.14
CA LYS A 4 -4.24 -1.73 -13.32
C LYS A 4 -4.94 -0.78 -12.37
N SER A 5 -6.23 -0.58 -12.58
CA SER A 5 -7.14 0.10 -11.67
C SER A 5 -7.15 -0.63 -10.32
N TRP A 6 -6.71 0.04 -9.27
CA TRP A 6 -6.81 -0.42 -7.88
C TRP A 6 -8.15 0.05 -7.30
N ARG A 7 -9.02 -0.90 -6.96
CA ARG A 7 -10.22 -0.71 -6.14
C ARG A 7 -10.40 -1.95 -5.25
N PRO A 8 -10.32 -1.86 -3.91
CA PRO A 8 -10.67 -2.98 -3.05
C PRO A 8 -12.18 -3.28 -3.02
N PHE A 9 -13.03 -2.38 -3.54
CA PHE A 9 -14.49 -2.53 -3.59
C PHE A 9 -15.08 -2.90 -4.98
N ALA A 10 -14.27 -3.28 -5.98
CA ALA A 10 -14.77 -3.59 -7.34
C ALA A 10 -14.43 -5.00 -7.85
N ARG A 11 -14.42 -6.02 -6.99
CA ARG A 11 -14.49 -7.43 -7.42
C ARG A 11 -15.88 -7.99 -7.18
N LEU A 12 -16.86 -7.55 -7.97
CA LEU A 12 -18.13 -8.26 -8.23
C LEU A 12 -18.92 -7.54 -9.34
N ALA A 13 -18.43 -7.61 -10.58
CA ALA A 13 -19.26 -7.50 -11.79
C ALA A 13 -18.44 -7.90 -13.04
N ALA A 14 -19.06 -8.76 -13.88
CA ALA A 14 -18.65 -9.31 -15.19
C ALA A 14 -17.98 -10.71 -15.16
N ALA A 15 -18.42 -11.72 -15.90
CA ALA A 15 -19.56 -11.91 -16.79
C ALA A 15 -19.79 -13.42 -16.97
N VAL A 16 -21.04 -13.89 -16.91
CA VAL A 16 -21.44 -15.17 -17.52
C VAL A 16 -22.38 -14.80 -18.65
N THR A 17 -21.92 -14.97 -19.89
CA THR A 17 -22.77 -15.03 -21.07
C THR A 17 -23.58 -16.31 -20.99
N MET A 18 -24.84 -16.21 -20.57
CA MET A 18 -25.81 -17.29 -20.75
C MET A 18 -26.96 -16.75 -21.59
N THR A 19 -27.13 -17.36 -22.75
CA THR A 19 -28.18 -17.11 -23.73
C THR A 19 -29.54 -17.20 -23.04
N CYS A 20 -30.30 -16.12 -23.10
CA CYS A 20 -31.62 -16.00 -22.50
C CYS A 20 -32.65 -16.69 -23.41
N VAL A 21 -33.21 -17.83 -22.97
CA VAL A 21 -34.54 -18.27 -23.39
C VAL A 21 -35.51 -17.78 -22.32
N VAL A 22 -36.45 -16.95 -22.76
CA VAL A 22 -37.46 -16.29 -21.93
C VAL A 22 -38.48 -17.30 -21.42
N THR A 23 -38.56 -17.46 -20.09
CA THR A 23 -39.80 -17.80 -19.39
C THR A 23 -39.82 -17.05 -18.05
N LEU A 24 -40.73 -16.07 -17.92
CA LEU A 24 -41.02 -15.32 -16.70
C LEU A 24 -41.68 -16.21 -15.64
N PRO A 25 -41.44 -15.93 -14.35
CA PRO A 25 -42.55 -15.88 -13.42
C PRO A 25 -42.58 -14.63 -12.52
N ALA A 26 -43.82 -14.15 -12.36
CA ALA A 26 -44.45 -13.37 -11.29
C ALA A 26 -43.70 -12.19 -10.62
N ALA A 27 -44.32 -11.01 -10.78
CA ALA A 27 -44.01 -9.77 -10.10
C ALA A 27 -43.99 -9.92 -8.56
N ALA A 28 -42.93 -9.41 -7.93
CA ALA A 28 -42.88 -9.22 -6.48
C ALA A 28 -43.83 -8.08 -6.06
N ALA A 29 -44.72 -8.38 -5.11
CA ALA A 29 -45.65 -7.45 -4.48
C ALA A 29 -44.94 -6.29 -3.74
N PRO A 30 -45.62 -5.14 -3.52
CA PRO A 30 -45.02 -3.99 -2.84
C PRO A 30 -44.64 -4.34 -1.39
N ARG A 31 -43.43 -3.94 -0.97
CA ARG A 31 -42.93 -4.15 0.39
C ARG A 31 -43.69 -3.25 1.38
N VAL A 32 -44.22 -3.88 2.42
CA VAL A 32 -44.71 -3.24 3.65
C VAL A 32 -43.49 -2.90 4.52
N GLU A 33 -43.32 -1.62 4.84
CA GLU A 33 -42.33 -1.15 5.81
C GLU A 33 -42.69 -1.62 7.23
N PRO A 34 -41.72 -2.01 8.08
CA PRO A 34 -42.00 -2.34 9.46
C PRO A 34 -42.43 -1.10 10.24
N PRO A 35 -43.43 -1.19 11.14
CA PRO A 35 -43.81 -0.07 11.99
C PRO A 35 -42.66 0.27 12.95
N GLY A 36 -42.27 1.55 12.97
CA GLY A 36 -41.37 2.07 14.00
C GLY A 36 -41.99 1.93 15.39
N PRO A 37 -41.19 1.79 16.46
CA PRO A 37 -41.72 1.76 17.81
C PRO A 37 -42.42 3.09 18.15
N ALA A 38 -43.51 3.01 18.92
CA ALA A 38 -44.26 4.16 19.38
C ALA A 38 -43.38 5.12 20.22
N PRO A 39 -43.60 6.45 20.13
CA PRO A 39 -42.82 7.42 20.88
C PRO A 39 -43.08 7.25 22.38
N VAL A 40 -42.01 7.19 23.17
CA VAL A 40 -42.09 7.22 24.63
C VAL A 40 -42.37 8.68 25.03
N ALA A 41 -43.58 8.94 25.51
CA ALA A 41 -43.95 10.25 26.04
C ALA A 41 -43.26 10.47 27.39
N GLY A 42 -42.22 11.30 27.41
CA GLY A 42 -41.59 11.82 28.62
C GLY A 42 -41.49 13.34 28.50
N GLY A 43 -42.26 14.06 29.31
CA GLY A 43 -42.39 15.51 29.24
C GLY A 43 -41.09 16.26 29.55
N VAL A 44 -40.86 17.36 28.84
CA VAL A 44 -39.86 18.36 29.20
C VAL A 44 -40.40 19.76 28.89
N ALA A 45 -40.90 20.42 29.92
CA ALA A 45 -41.11 21.87 29.93
C ALA A 45 -39.99 22.50 30.74
N ALA A 46 -38.78 22.59 30.16
CA ALA A 46 -37.70 23.50 30.59
C ALA A 46 -36.58 23.43 29.55
N GLY A 47 -36.40 24.48 28.74
CA GLY A 47 -35.30 24.52 27.77
C GLY A 47 -35.51 25.41 26.54
N ALA A 48 -36.61 26.17 26.47
CA ALA A 48 -36.88 27.06 25.34
C ALA A 48 -35.93 28.27 25.25
N ALA A 49 -35.19 28.62 26.30
CA ALA A 49 -34.46 29.89 26.38
C ALA A 49 -32.95 29.81 26.01
N ALA A 50 -32.33 28.62 25.94
CA ALA A 50 -30.88 28.50 25.75
C ALA A 50 -30.42 28.41 24.28
N LEU A 51 -31.35 28.39 23.31
CA LEU A 51 -31.05 28.07 21.91
C LEU A 51 -31.11 29.26 20.96
N ALA A 52 -31.41 30.46 21.46
CA ALA A 52 -31.45 31.70 20.69
C ALA A 52 -30.08 32.41 20.58
N SER A 53 -29.05 31.92 21.27
CA SER A 53 -27.67 32.40 21.16
C SER A 53 -26.83 31.33 20.45
N GLY A 54 -26.33 31.67 19.25
CA GLY A 54 -25.60 30.81 18.31
C GLY A 54 -24.93 29.58 18.95
N GLN A 55 -25.50 28.40 18.68
CA GLN A 55 -24.92 27.15 19.14
C GLN A 55 -23.59 26.91 18.42
N SER A 56 -22.58 26.66 19.25
CA SER A 56 -21.20 26.34 18.93
C SER A 56 -21.08 25.27 17.85
N ALA A 57 -20.04 25.42 17.02
CA ALA A 57 -19.61 24.50 15.97
C ALA A 57 -19.77 23.02 16.38
N PRO A 58 -20.11 22.12 15.43
CA PRO A 58 -20.20 20.69 15.73
C PRO A 58 -18.86 20.16 16.24
N GLN A 59 -18.86 19.67 17.49
CA GLN A 59 -17.76 18.98 18.19
C GLN A 59 -16.41 19.72 18.27
N ALA A 60 -15.59 19.36 19.26
CA ALA A 60 -14.17 19.73 19.21
C ALA A 60 -13.52 19.17 17.92
N GLN A 61 -12.86 20.03 17.15
CA GLN A 61 -12.29 19.67 15.86
C GLN A 61 -11.16 18.65 16.02
N MET A 62 -11.26 17.53 15.30
CA MET A 62 -10.18 16.54 15.27
C MET A 62 -8.92 17.15 14.63
N ASP A 63 -7.77 17.00 15.28
CA ASP A 63 -6.49 17.43 14.70
C ASP A 63 -5.98 16.38 13.68
N ARG A 64 -5.02 16.82 12.87
CA ARG A 64 -4.50 16.03 11.76
C ARG A 64 -3.78 14.76 12.21
N GLU A 65 -3.01 14.83 13.29
CA GLU A 65 -2.23 13.71 13.80
C GLU A 65 -3.16 12.65 14.38
N THR A 66 -4.14 13.07 15.19
CA THR A 66 -5.19 12.18 15.72
C THR A 66 -5.95 11.48 14.60
N ALA A 67 -6.36 12.20 13.54
CA ALA A 67 -7.03 11.60 12.39
C ALA A 67 -6.17 10.50 11.75
N GLN A 68 -4.87 10.78 11.51
CA GLN A 68 -3.97 9.77 10.95
C GLN A 68 -3.76 8.58 11.89
N THR A 69 -3.60 8.81 13.19
CA THR A 69 -3.43 7.75 14.20
C THR A 69 -4.65 6.85 14.28
N MET A 70 -5.85 7.43 14.32
CA MET A 70 -7.10 6.66 14.32
C MET A 70 -7.22 5.75 13.11
N PHE A 71 -6.84 6.21 11.92
CA PHE A 71 -6.91 5.36 10.73
C PHE A 71 -5.78 4.32 10.68
N TYR A 72 -4.53 4.76 10.73
CA TYR A 72 -3.37 3.88 10.48
C TYR A 72 -3.00 2.99 11.65
N ASP A 73 -3.11 3.51 12.87
CA ASP A 73 -2.57 2.88 14.07
C ASP A 73 -3.68 2.21 14.90
N GLU A 74 -4.92 2.72 14.84
CA GLU A 74 -6.08 2.12 15.51
C GLU A 74 -6.94 1.26 14.56
N LEU A 75 -7.43 1.75 13.41
CA LEU A 75 -8.38 1.01 12.57
C LEU A 75 -7.75 -0.07 11.68
N LEU A 76 -6.68 0.26 10.94
CA LEU A 76 -6.09 -0.66 9.96
C LEU A 76 -5.66 -2.01 10.54
N PRO A 77 -5.10 -2.10 11.77
CA PRO A 77 -4.82 -3.39 12.39
C PRO A 77 -6.09 -4.21 12.67
N LEU A 78 -7.19 -3.56 13.05
CA LEU A 78 -8.45 -4.23 13.39
C LEU A 78 -9.08 -4.87 12.16
N VAL A 79 -9.15 -4.14 11.05
CA VAL A 79 -9.80 -4.62 9.80
C VAL A 79 -9.06 -5.78 9.15
N ASN A 80 -7.79 -5.98 9.49
CA ASN A 80 -6.94 -7.10 9.06
C ASN A 80 -6.97 -8.30 10.03
N THR A 81 -7.75 -8.24 11.10
CA THR A 81 -7.83 -9.32 12.09
C THR A 81 -8.59 -10.52 11.50
N PRO A 82 -8.00 -11.74 11.48
CA PRO A 82 -8.69 -12.94 11.02
C PRO A 82 -9.93 -13.25 11.88
N VAL A 83 -11.02 -13.66 11.22
CA VAL A 83 -12.29 -13.96 11.90
C VAL A 83 -12.18 -15.14 12.86
N GLY A 84 -11.56 -16.24 12.41
CA GLY A 84 -11.44 -17.48 13.20
C GLY A 84 -12.78 -18.14 13.53
N TRP A 85 -13.72 -18.14 12.58
CA TRP A 85 -15.06 -18.73 12.75
C TRP A 85 -14.99 -20.27 12.82
N THR A 86 -15.71 -20.86 13.78
CA THR A 86 -15.70 -22.31 14.05
C THR A 86 -16.95 -23.07 13.56
N GLY A 87 -17.88 -22.38 12.92
CA GLY A 87 -19.15 -22.97 12.48
C GLY A 87 -19.08 -23.69 11.13
N SER A 88 -20.25 -24.05 10.61
CA SER A 88 -20.40 -24.74 9.33
C SER A 88 -21.73 -24.39 8.67
N VAL A 89 -21.67 -23.94 7.42
CA VAL A 89 -22.87 -23.72 6.59
C VAL A 89 -23.56 -25.05 6.28
N ALA A 90 -22.79 -26.07 5.87
CA ALA A 90 -23.34 -27.36 5.45
C ALA A 90 -24.11 -28.08 6.58
N GLY A 91 -23.64 -27.93 7.83
CA GLY A 91 -24.29 -28.52 9.01
C GLY A 91 -25.23 -27.57 9.74
N CYS A 92 -25.42 -26.34 9.26
CA CYS A 92 -26.12 -25.26 9.98
C CYS A 92 -25.64 -25.07 11.43
N VAL A 93 -24.33 -25.17 11.64
CA VAL A 93 -23.69 -24.96 12.95
C VAL A 93 -23.26 -23.51 13.03
N ALA A 94 -23.91 -22.73 13.91
CA ALA A 94 -23.62 -21.31 14.06
C ALA A 94 -22.16 -21.03 14.42
N GLY A 95 -21.57 -21.89 15.27
CA GLY A 95 -20.22 -21.72 15.80
C GLY A 95 -20.04 -20.37 16.50
N SER A 96 -18.80 -19.91 16.59
CA SER A 96 -18.47 -18.57 17.07
C SER A 96 -17.25 -18.03 16.32
N PRO A 97 -17.14 -16.70 16.13
CA PRO A 97 -15.87 -16.07 15.80
C PRO A 97 -14.89 -16.20 16.98
N SER A 98 -13.61 -15.96 16.70
CA SER A 98 -12.60 -15.89 17.76
C SER A 98 -12.82 -14.66 18.66
N ASP A 99 -12.39 -14.75 19.92
CA ASP A 99 -12.43 -13.61 20.85
C ASP A 99 -11.63 -12.41 20.32
N THR A 100 -10.51 -12.67 19.62
CA THR A 100 -9.72 -11.63 18.95
C THR A 100 -10.55 -10.90 17.90
N ALA A 101 -11.33 -11.62 17.08
CA ALA A 101 -12.20 -10.99 16.08
C ALA A 101 -13.37 -10.24 16.72
N LEU A 102 -13.99 -10.77 17.78
CA LEU A 102 -15.04 -10.06 18.53
C LEU A 102 -14.52 -8.75 19.10
N ASN A 103 -13.36 -8.78 19.74
CA ASN A 103 -12.71 -7.59 20.31
C ASN A 103 -12.30 -6.60 19.23
N ALA A 104 -11.82 -7.06 18.07
CA ALA A 104 -11.47 -6.18 16.96
C ALA A 104 -12.70 -5.44 16.39
N ASN A 105 -13.85 -6.12 16.30
CA ASN A 105 -15.10 -5.50 15.86
C ASN A 105 -15.62 -4.49 16.89
N LEU A 106 -15.60 -4.84 18.18
CA LEU A 106 -15.96 -3.90 19.25
C LEU A 106 -15.06 -2.66 19.25
N ALA A 107 -13.74 -2.85 19.09
CA ALA A 107 -12.79 -1.76 19.00
C ALA A 107 -13.06 -0.87 17.77
N ALA A 108 -13.40 -1.45 16.62
CA ALA A 108 -13.75 -0.67 15.41
C ALA A 108 -15.04 0.14 15.60
N VAL A 109 -16.09 -0.45 16.20
CA VAL A 109 -17.31 0.27 16.57
C VAL A 109 -16.99 1.43 17.50
N ASN A 110 -16.24 1.16 18.57
CA ASN A 110 -15.90 2.16 19.57
C ASN A 110 -14.93 3.23 19.05
N LEU A 111 -14.12 2.93 18.03
CA LEU A 111 -13.33 3.92 17.32
C LEU A 111 -14.22 4.92 16.57
N PHE A 112 -15.20 4.44 15.80
CA PHE A 112 -16.15 5.33 15.11
C PHE A 112 -17.00 6.16 16.07
N ARG A 113 -17.38 5.57 17.22
CA ARG A 113 -18.03 6.30 18.31
C ARG A 113 -17.12 7.34 18.96
N LYS A 114 -15.84 7.01 19.19
CA LYS A 114 -14.81 7.94 19.69
C LYS A 114 -14.60 9.12 18.74
N MET A 115 -14.61 8.89 17.41
CA MET A 115 -14.56 9.98 16.42
C MET A 115 -15.73 10.95 16.58
N GLN A 116 -16.89 10.45 17.03
CA GLN A 116 -18.08 11.23 17.36
C GLN A 116 -18.14 11.69 18.83
N GLN A 117 -17.06 11.55 19.61
CA GLN A 117 -17.04 11.88 21.04
C GLN A 117 -18.15 11.18 21.84
N LEU A 118 -18.59 10.02 21.37
CA LEU A 118 -19.61 9.21 22.00
C LEU A 118 -19.00 8.24 23.02
N PRO A 119 -19.73 7.91 24.10
CA PRO A 119 -19.30 6.86 25.01
C PRO A 119 -19.21 5.52 24.27
N PRO A 120 -18.25 4.65 24.64
CA PRO A 120 -18.12 3.33 24.06
C PRO A 120 -19.34 2.47 24.41
N VAL A 121 -19.63 1.48 23.56
CA VAL A 121 -20.56 0.39 23.85
C VAL A 121 -19.81 -0.85 24.34
N THR A 122 -20.52 -1.75 24.98
CA THR A 122 -20.05 -3.10 25.33
C THR A 122 -20.74 -4.16 24.46
N LEU A 123 -20.15 -5.34 24.36
CA LEU A 123 -20.81 -6.48 23.72
C LEU A 123 -21.74 -7.19 24.70
N ASN A 124 -22.97 -7.45 24.27
CA ASN A 124 -23.93 -8.26 24.99
C ASN A 124 -23.92 -9.70 24.47
N ALA A 125 -23.77 -10.68 25.37
CA ALA A 125 -23.65 -12.08 24.99
C ALA A 125 -24.91 -12.65 24.29
N ALA A 126 -26.11 -12.20 24.66
CA ALA A 126 -27.34 -12.62 23.97
C ALA A 126 -27.44 -12.01 22.57
N TYR A 127 -27.04 -10.74 22.42
CA TYR A 127 -27.01 -10.09 21.11
C TYR A 127 -25.95 -10.73 20.20
N ASN A 128 -24.80 -11.13 20.74
CA ASN A 128 -23.78 -11.88 20.00
C ASN A 128 -24.34 -13.21 19.46
N ARG A 129 -25.07 -13.99 20.27
CA ARG A 129 -25.66 -15.26 19.83
C ARG A 129 -26.67 -15.05 18.70
N GLY A 130 -27.57 -14.08 18.85
CA GLY A 130 -28.55 -13.76 17.81
C GLY A 130 -27.92 -13.22 16.53
N ALA A 131 -26.92 -12.34 16.65
CA ALA A 131 -26.15 -11.86 15.50
C ALA A 131 -25.41 -13.02 14.81
N GLN A 132 -24.84 -13.97 15.56
CA GLN A 132 -24.12 -15.11 15.00
C GLN A 132 -25.05 -16.03 14.22
N ALA A 133 -26.23 -16.32 14.76
CA ALA A 133 -27.27 -17.06 14.06
C ALA A 133 -27.75 -16.32 12.81
N ALA A 134 -27.93 -15.00 12.87
CA ALA A 134 -28.28 -14.17 11.71
C ALA A 134 -27.21 -14.22 10.62
N ALA A 135 -25.93 -14.10 10.99
CA ALA A 135 -24.82 -14.19 10.06
C ALA A 135 -24.82 -15.55 9.34
N LEU A 136 -25.02 -16.66 10.06
CA LEU A 136 -25.13 -17.98 9.44
C LEU A 136 -26.30 -18.07 8.44
N ILE A 137 -27.48 -17.53 8.78
CA ILE A 137 -28.64 -17.51 7.86
C ILE A 137 -28.30 -16.78 6.57
N MET A 138 -27.70 -15.58 6.66
CA MET A 138 -27.33 -14.79 5.48
C MET A 138 -26.26 -15.48 4.64
N HIS A 139 -25.28 -16.13 5.27
CA HIS A 139 -24.25 -16.90 4.58
C HIS A 139 -24.87 -18.10 3.86
N ALA A 140 -25.64 -18.93 4.56
CA ALA A 140 -26.24 -20.13 4.01
C ALA A 140 -27.21 -19.81 2.86
N GLN A 141 -27.95 -18.71 2.96
CA GLN A 141 -28.86 -18.27 1.91
C GLN A 141 -28.15 -17.61 0.72
N GLY A 142 -27.01 -16.94 0.95
CA GLY A 142 -26.37 -16.08 -0.04
C GLY A 142 -27.15 -14.80 -0.35
N ALA A 143 -27.99 -14.34 0.59
CA ALA A 143 -28.79 -13.11 0.45
C ALA A 143 -28.96 -12.40 1.80
N LEU A 144 -29.25 -11.10 1.75
CA LEU A 144 -29.51 -10.26 2.94
C LEU A 144 -31.01 -10.04 3.13
N SER A 145 -31.50 -10.18 4.36
CA SER A 145 -32.85 -9.80 4.77
C SER A 145 -32.90 -9.50 6.26
N HIS A 146 -33.61 -8.44 6.65
CA HIS A 146 -33.94 -8.17 8.06
C HIS A 146 -35.13 -9.02 8.57
N GLY A 147 -35.84 -9.71 7.68
CA GLY A 147 -36.93 -10.61 8.03
C GLY A 147 -36.79 -11.94 7.27
N PRO A 148 -35.74 -12.75 7.56
CA PRO A 148 -35.64 -14.07 6.96
C PRO A 148 -36.84 -14.91 7.38
N THR A 149 -37.32 -15.75 6.48
CA THR A 149 -38.48 -16.63 6.73
C THR A 149 -38.02 -18.04 7.06
N PRO A 150 -38.88 -18.91 7.64
CA PRO A 150 -38.55 -20.31 7.90
C PRO A 150 -38.10 -21.13 6.68
N ALA A 151 -38.34 -20.64 5.46
CA ALA A 151 -37.86 -21.27 4.22
C ALA A 151 -36.38 -21.00 3.91
N TRP A 152 -35.71 -20.09 4.63
CA TRP A 152 -34.32 -19.75 4.40
C TRP A 152 -33.39 -20.84 4.95
N ALA A 153 -32.25 -21.06 4.28
CA ALA A 153 -31.25 -22.01 4.75
C ALA A 153 -30.72 -21.65 6.15
N CYS A 154 -30.55 -22.67 7.00
CA CYS A 154 -30.11 -22.54 8.39
C CYS A 154 -30.97 -21.60 9.25
N PHE A 155 -32.23 -21.39 8.89
CA PHE A 155 -33.14 -20.55 9.66
C PHE A 155 -33.26 -21.02 11.11
N THR A 156 -33.18 -20.06 12.03
CA THR A 156 -33.60 -20.21 13.42
C THR A 156 -34.41 -18.98 13.84
N PRO A 157 -35.38 -19.12 14.77
CA PRO A 157 -36.09 -17.97 15.31
C PRO A 157 -35.15 -16.93 15.94
N GLU A 158 -34.11 -17.38 16.64
CA GLU A 158 -33.10 -16.49 17.23
C GLU A 158 -32.32 -15.70 16.16
N GLY A 159 -31.92 -16.37 15.07
CA GLY A 159 -31.25 -15.70 13.95
C GLY A 159 -32.15 -14.74 13.19
N ALA A 160 -33.45 -15.00 13.11
CA ALA A 160 -34.42 -14.08 12.53
C ALA A 160 -34.57 -12.79 13.35
N VAL A 161 -34.64 -12.91 14.68
CA VAL A 161 -34.61 -11.75 15.59
C VAL A 161 -33.29 -11.00 15.45
N GLY A 162 -32.17 -11.74 15.40
CA GLY A 162 -30.85 -11.15 15.16
C GLY A 162 -30.77 -10.36 13.88
N ALA A 163 -31.30 -10.90 12.78
CA ALA A 163 -31.32 -10.23 11.48
C ALA A 163 -32.14 -8.93 11.51
N GLY A 164 -33.31 -8.94 12.16
CA GLY A 164 -34.19 -7.77 12.28
C GLY A 164 -33.62 -6.65 13.14
N ARG A 165 -32.62 -6.93 13.98
CA ARG A 165 -32.00 -5.96 14.90
C ARG A 165 -30.56 -5.60 14.53
N SER A 166 -30.05 -6.14 13.43
CA SER A 166 -28.66 -5.99 13.02
C SER A 166 -28.51 -5.16 11.76
N ASN A 167 -27.40 -4.43 11.66
CA ASN A 167 -26.80 -4.12 10.37
C ASN A 167 -26.27 -5.42 9.75
N LEU A 168 -26.51 -5.66 8.47
CA LEU A 168 -26.17 -6.93 7.80
C LEU A 168 -25.23 -6.70 6.61
N TYR A 169 -24.22 -7.54 6.47
CA TYR A 169 -23.25 -7.50 5.37
C TYR A 169 -23.05 -8.89 4.80
N LEU A 170 -22.97 -9.01 3.47
CA LEU A 170 -22.63 -10.23 2.75
C LEU A 170 -21.43 -9.97 1.83
N GLY A 171 -20.46 -10.87 1.83
CA GLY A 171 -19.22 -10.77 1.06
C GLY A 171 -18.08 -10.03 1.78
N VAL A 172 -18.34 -9.33 2.88
CA VAL A 172 -17.33 -8.72 3.76
C VAL A 172 -17.67 -9.08 5.20
N THR A 173 -16.65 -9.41 5.99
CA THR A 173 -16.76 -9.85 7.38
C THR A 173 -15.69 -9.22 8.27
N GLY A 174 -15.68 -9.54 9.56
CA GLY A 174 -14.78 -8.96 10.55
C GLY A 174 -14.93 -7.45 10.70
N ALA A 175 -13.92 -6.79 11.29
CA ALA A 175 -13.96 -5.34 11.49
C ALA A 175 -14.01 -4.55 10.16
N SER A 176 -13.63 -5.16 9.03
CA SER A 176 -13.85 -4.60 7.69
C SER A 176 -15.34 -4.35 7.40
N ALA A 177 -16.24 -5.21 7.90
CA ALA A 177 -17.69 -5.00 7.75
C ALA A 177 -18.17 -3.77 8.55
N ILE A 178 -17.58 -3.49 9.72
CA ILE A 178 -17.89 -2.29 10.51
C ILE A 178 -17.54 -1.01 9.74
N TRP A 179 -16.35 -0.97 9.12
CA TRP A 179 -16.00 0.14 8.22
C TRP A 179 -16.94 0.20 7.01
N GLY A 180 -17.29 -0.95 6.43
CA GLY A 180 -18.29 -1.03 5.37
C GLY A 180 -19.64 -0.39 5.77
N TYR A 181 -20.14 -0.66 6.97
CA TYR A 181 -21.35 -0.01 7.49
C TYR A 181 -21.22 1.51 7.61
N MET A 182 -20.07 2.03 8.03
CA MET A 182 -19.84 3.48 8.09
C MET A 182 -19.77 4.13 6.70
N THR A 183 -19.41 3.36 5.67
CA THR A 183 -19.42 3.81 4.26
C THR A 183 -20.84 3.75 3.68
N ASP A 184 -21.69 2.85 4.17
CA ASP A 184 -23.06 2.57 3.67
C ASP A 184 -23.12 2.27 2.15
N PRO A 185 -22.24 1.42 1.58
CA PRO A 185 -22.14 1.26 0.13
C PRO A 185 -23.46 0.78 -0.49
N GLY A 186 -23.71 1.14 -1.76
CA GLY A 186 -24.89 0.71 -2.51
C GLY A 186 -25.97 1.79 -2.66
N ALA A 187 -26.67 1.76 -3.80
CA ALA A 187 -27.59 2.82 -4.20
C ALA A 187 -28.87 2.89 -3.33
N SER A 188 -29.25 1.80 -2.66
CA SER A 188 -30.42 1.74 -1.79
C SER A 188 -30.18 2.27 -0.37
N ASN A 189 -28.93 2.56 -0.01
CA ASN A 189 -28.55 3.01 1.33
C ASN A 189 -28.55 4.54 1.47
N THR A 190 -29.51 5.21 0.84
CA THR A 190 -29.64 6.68 0.84
C THR A 190 -29.91 7.25 2.23
N ALA A 191 -30.55 6.48 3.12
CA ALA A 191 -30.85 6.87 4.49
C ALA A 191 -29.68 6.67 5.47
N VAL A 192 -28.53 6.14 5.00
CA VAL A 192 -27.32 5.82 5.79
C VAL A 192 -27.62 5.07 7.09
N GLY A 193 -28.48 4.07 6.98
CA GLY A 193 -29.05 3.43 8.15
C GLY A 193 -28.00 2.72 9.01
N HIS A 194 -26.97 2.14 8.41
CA HIS A 194 -25.99 1.36 9.15
C HIS A 194 -25.15 2.27 10.06
N ARG A 195 -24.59 3.35 9.51
CA ARG A 195 -23.83 4.30 10.32
C ARG A 195 -24.69 4.96 11.40
N ARG A 196 -25.95 5.31 11.10
CA ARG A 196 -26.85 5.94 12.07
C ARG A 196 -27.01 5.11 13.34
N TRP A 197 -27.12 3.80 13.18
CA TRP A 197 -27.21 2.90 14.32
C TRP A 197 -25.88 2.73 15.08
N ILE A 198 -24.74 2.68 14.38
CA ILE A 198 -23.41 2.53 15.00
C ILE A 198 -23.07 3.73 15.90
N ILE A 199 -23.30 4.93 15.38
CA ILE A 199 -23.02 6.20 16.09
C ILE A 199 -24.26 6.75 16.79
N HIS A 200 -25.26 5.92 17.10
CA HIS A 200 -26.41 6.39 17.86
C HIS A 200 -25.99 6.78 19.29
N PRO A 201 -26.28 8.01 19.76
CA PRO A 201 -25.78 8.49 21.06
C PRO A 201 -26.27 7.68 22.26
N GLY A 202 -27.55 7.27 22.21
CA GLY A 202 -28.14 6.46 23.28
C GLY A 202 -27.67 5.00 23.33
N ALA A 203 -26.89 4.51 22.35
CA ALA A 203 -26.50 3.10 22.35
C ALA A 203 -25.53 2.80 23.50
N THR A 204 -25.80 1.73 24.26
CA THR A 204 -24.98 1.28 25.40
C THR A 204 -24.36 -0.09 25.17
N SER A 205 -25.03 -0.94 24.40
CA SER A 205 -24.60 -2.29 24.08
C SER A 205 -24.92 -2.67 22.65
N MET A 206 -24.12 -3.55 22.08
CA MET A 206 -24.30 -4.12 20.74
C MET A 206 -23.99 -5.61 20.77
N GLY A 207 -24.28 -6.30 19.67
CA GLY A 207 -23.88 -7.69 19.47
C GLY A 207 -23.17 -7.88 18.14
N VAL A 208 -22.23 -8.81 18.09
CA VAL A 208 -21.46 -9.11 16.88
C VAL A 208 -21.58 -10.60 16.59
N GLY A 209 -21.89 -10.91 15.34
CA GLY A 209 -21.87 -12.25 14.80
C GLY A 209 -21.35 -12.23 13.38
N MET A 210 -20.54 -13.22 13.03
CA MET A 210 -19.89 -13.28 11.73
C MET A 210 -19.51 -14.70 11.34
N THR A 211 -19.55 -14.96 10.05
CA THR A 211 -18.93 -16.12 9.42
C THR A 211 -17.70 -15.66 8.63
N ASP A 212 -17.08 -16.53 7.85
CA ASP A 212 -16.06 -16.16 6.87
C ASP A 212 -16.62 -15.39 5.64
N HIS A 213 -17.95 -15.32 5.47
CA HIS A 213 -18.58 -14.67 4.32
C HIS A 213 -19.67 -13.63 4.64
N SER A 214 -20.18 -13.60 5.87
CA SER A 214 -21.27 -12.71 6.28
C SER A 214 -21.00 -12.09 7.65
N HIS A 215 -21.61 -10.94 7.89
CA HIS A 215 -21.51 -10.21 9.15
C HIS A 215 -22.87 -9.66 9.57
N ALA A 216 -23.15 -9.73 10.88
CA ALA A 216 -24.28 -9.11 11.53
C ALA A 216 -23.79 -8.32 12.74
N LEU A 217 -24.08 -7.02 12.77
CA LEU A 217 -23.88 -6.17 13.93
C LEU A 217 -25.25 -5.82 14.53
N TRP A 218 -25.61 -6.45 15.64
CA TRP A 218 -26.81 -6.13 16.38
C TRP A 218 -26.68 -4.74 17.00
N VAL A 219 -27.53 -3.82 16.55
CA VAL A 219 -27.49 -2.39 16.92
C VAL A 219 -28.76 -1.90 17.59
N ILE A 220 -29.86 -2.66 17.51
CA ILE A 220 -31.14 -2.30 18.15
C ILE A 220 -31.27 -3.04 19.48
N GLY A 221 -30.70 -2.44 20.53
CA GLY A 221 -30.73 -2.95 21.90
C GLY A 221 -32.02 -2.61 22.66
N ASP A 222 -32.20 -3.26 23.81
CA ASP A 222 -33.35 -3.05 24.71
C ASP A 222 -33.07 -1.96 25.77
N SER A 223 -31.84 -1.43 25.82
CA SER A 223 -31.43 -0.41 26.79
C SER A 223 -30.69 0.73 26.10
N TRP A 224 -31.21 1.95 26.29
CA TRP A 224 -30.69 3.18 25.72
C TRP A 224 -30.38 4.17 26.85
N SER A 225 -29.21 4.81 26.79
CA SER A 225 -28.90 5.94 27.67
C SER A 225 -29.65 7.19 27.21
N SER A 226 -29.94 8.08 28.15
CA SER A 226 -30.51 9.40 27.88
C SER A 226 -29.47 10.39 27.32
N ALA A 227 -28.46 9.92 26.58
CA ALA A 227 -27.30 10.70 26.19
C ALA A 227 -27.72 12.00 25.48
N SER A 228 -27.37 13.14 26.10
CA SER A 228 -27.70 14.49 25.63
C SER A 228 -26.61 15.11 24.76
N GLU A 229 -25.48 14.44 24.56
CA GLU A 229 -24.32 14.97 23.83
C GLU A 229 -23.62 13.90 22.97
N PRO A 230 -23.07 14.28 21.80
CA PRO A 230 -23.22 15.57 21.14
C PRO A 230 -24.58 15.71 20.44
N GLN A 231 -25.10 16.94 20.38
CA GLN A 231 -26.35 17.26 19.66
C GLN A 231 -26.25 16.97 18.16
N TRP A 232 -25.11 17.24 17.52
CA TRP A 232 -24.89 17.09 16.08
C TRP A 232 -23.86 16.00 15.78
N LEU A 233 -24.18 15.12 14.84
CA LEU A 233 -23.32 14.01 14.42
C LEU A 233 -23.05 14.08 12.92
N ALA A 234 -21.99 14.82 12.56
CA ALA A 234 -21.56 14.94 11.18
C ALA A 234 -20.69 13.74 10.78
N TRP A 235 -20.89 13.21 9.57
CA TRP A 235 -19.99 12.23 8.95
C TRP A 235 -19.75 12.60 7.49
N PRO A 236 -18.54 13.02 7.11
CA PRO A 236 -17.33 13.23 7.92
C PRO A 236 -17.48 14.19 9.12
N THR A 237 -16.71 13.97 10.19
CA THR A 237 -16.69 14.85 11.37
C THR A 237 -16.02 16.19 11.05
N ALA A 238 -16.31 17.22 11.87
CA ALA A 238 -15.64 18.51 11.75
C ALA A 238 -14.15 18.42 12.11
N GLY A 239 -13.33 19.27 11.48
CA GLY A 239 -11.88 19.23 11.61
C GLY A 239 -11.24 18.27 10.60
N HIS A 240 -10.13 17.65 10.98
CA HIS A 240 -9.43 16.71 10.13
C HIS A 240 -10.12 15.35 10.12
N PHE A 241 -10.27 14.78 8.93
CA PHE A 241 -10.93 13.50 8.74
C PHE A 241 -10.10 12.62 7.80
N PRO A 242 -9.85 11.34 8.12
CA PRO A 242 -9.06 10.47 7.26
C PRO A 242 -9.73 10.30 5.89
N ALA A 243 -9.04 10.65 4.81
CA ALA A 243 -9.63 10.58 3.47
C ALA A 243 -10.07 9.15 3.09
N TRP A 244 -9.42 8.12 3.64
CA TRP A 244 -9.83 6.73 3.42
C TRP A 244 -11.16 6.37 4.08
N LEU A 245 -11.57 7.07 5.14
CA LEU A 245 -12.88 6.89 5.78
C LEU A 245 -13.98 7.72 5.12
N GLU A 246 -13.63 8.56 4.15
CA GLU A 246 -14.58 9.41 3.43
C GLU A 246 -15.59 8.50 2.71
N PRO A 247 -16.90 8.65 2.97
CA PRO A 247 -17.93 7.70 2.54
C PRO A 247 -18.33 7.85 1.07
N GLU A 248 -17.36 8.00 0.17
CA GLU A 248 -17.53 8.18 -1.28
C GLU A 248 -18.48 9.34 -1.63
N GLY A 249 -18.38 10.44 -0.88
CA GLY A 249 -19.19 11.65 -1.00
C GLY A 249 -20.56 11.58 -0.33
N ARG A 250 -20.98 10.44 0.23
CA ARG A 250 -22.25 10.32 0.95
C ARG A 250 -22.12 10.89 2.37
N TRP A 251 -22.18 12.20 2.48
CA TRP A 251 -22.05 12.92 3.74
C TRP A 251 -23.39 13.00 4.46
N SER A 252 -23.35 13.13 5.78
CA SER A 252 -24.55 13.17 6.60
C SER A 252 -24.40 14.05 7.83
N LEU A 253 -25.51 14.60 8.30
CA LEU A 253 -25.63 15.33 9.56
C LEU A 253 -26.83 14.78 10.35
N GLY A 254 -26.54 14.09 11.44
CA GLY A 254 -27.54 13.56 12.38
C GLY A 254 -27.75 14.47 13.58
N THR A 255 -28.87 14.26 14.28
CA THR A 255 -29.17 14.93 15.56
C THR A 255 -29.72 13.95 16.58
N SER A 256 -29.29 14.06 17.84
CA SER A 256 -29.82 13.30 18.97
C SER A 256 -31.20 13.78 19.43
N ASP A 257 -31.63 14.95 18.97
CA ASP A 257 -32.88 15.58 19.34
C ASP A 257 -34.02 15.20 18.39
N ASN A 258 -34.93 14.35 18.86
CA ASN A 258 -36.08 13.88 18.09
C ASN A 258 -37.07 15.00 17.71
N ALA A 259 -37.02 16.17 18.37
CA ALA A 259 -37.84 17.32 17.99
C ALA A 259 -37.28 18.10 16.79
N THR A 260 -36.06 17.76 16.35
CA THR A 260 -35.38 18.39 15.21
C THR A 260 -35.73 17.66 13.90
N SER A 261 -36.08 18.43 12.87
CA SER A 261 -36.44 17.95 11.53
C SER A 261 -35.55 18.57 10.45
N PHE A 262 -35.21 17.75 9.44
CA PHE A 262 -34.40 18.14 8.29
C PHE A 262 -35.21 18.27 6.99
N ARG A 263 -36.54 18.13 7.02
CA ARG A 263 -37.39 18.11 5.80
C ARG A 263 -37.26 19.35 4.93
N GLN A 264 -37.00 20.50 5.54
CA GLN A 264 -36.82 21.78 4.85
C GLN A 264 -35.34 22.15 4.69
N ALA A 265 -34.43 21.27 5.13
CA ALA A 265 -33.02 21.59 5.18
C ALA A 265 -32.41 21.64 3.77
N ARG A 266 -31.51 22.60 3.59
CA ARG A 266 -30.69 22.74 2.38
C ARG A 266 -29.23 22.67 2.78
N VAL A 267 -28.42 22.06 1.91
CA VAL A 267 -26.99 21.89 2.15
C VAL A 267 -26.20 22.49 1.00
N ARG A 268 -25.12 23.19 1.37
CA ARG A 268 -24.09 23.70 0.48
C ARG A 268 -22.74 23.21 0.95
N VAL A 269 -21.88 22.82 0.00
CA VAL A 269 -20.48 22.46 0.26
C VAL A 269 -19.60 23.31 -0.64
N ASP A 270 -18.67 24.05 -0.03
CA ASP A 270 -17.62 24.78 -0.73
C ASP A 270 -16.31 24.03 -0.61
N GLY A 271 -15.71 23.65 -1.74
CA GLY A 271 -14.40 23.03 -1.81
C GLY A 271 -13.28 24.04 -2.09
N PRO A 272 -12.03 23.58 -2.24
CA PRO A 272 -10.87 24.45 -2.46
C PRO A 272 -10.94 25.29 -3.75
N GLN A 273 -11.74 24.86 -4.73
CA GLN A 273 -11.89 25.51 -6.03
C GLN A 273 -13.24 26.25 -6.17
N GLY A 274 -14.03 26.34 -5.10
CA GLY A 274 -15.35 26.95 -5.10
C GLY A 274 -16.49 25.98 -4.76
N PRO A 275 -17.75 26.37 -5.01
CA PRO A 275 -18.93 25.57 -4.70
C PRO A 275 -18.90 24.20 -5.38
N MET A 276 -19.26 23.16 -4.63
CA MET A 276 -19.34 21.78 -5.13
C MET A 276 -20.77 21.43 -5.54
N LYS A 277 -20.88 20.45 -6.45
CA LYS A 277 -22.18 19.86 -6.80
C LYS A 277 -22.63 18.94 -5.66
N VAL A 278 -23.81 19.22 -5.12
CA VAL A 278 -24.40 18.49 -4.01
C VAL A 278 -25.81 18.03 -4.38
N THR A 279 -26.13 16.78 -4.07
CA THR A 279 -27.48 16.21 -4.24
C THR A 279 -27.99 15.72 -2.89
N ALA A 280 -28.95 16.41 -2.30
CA ALA A 280 -29.58 15.97 -1.05
C ALA A 280 -30.51 14.78 -1.28
N HIS A 281 -30.50 13.83 -0.36
CA HIS A 281 -31.47 12.75 -0.30
C HIS A 281 -32.64 13.15 0.60
N GLU A 282 -33.82 12.59 0.32
CA GLU A 282 -35.01 12.81 1.15
C GLU A 282 -34.74 12.32 2.59
N PRO A 283 -34.94 13.17 3.61
CA PRO A 283 -34.73 12.76 5.00
C PRO A 283 -35.70 11.66 5.44
N VAL A 284 -35.14 10.58 5.99
CA VAL A 284 -35.93 9.52 6.64
C VAL A 284 -35.89 9.75 8.15
N GLU A 285 -37.02 10.16 8.74
CA GLU A 285 -37.16 10.47 10.17
C GLU A 285 -37.79 9.29 10.94
N GLY A 286 -37.57 9.22 12.25
CA GLY A 286 -38.10 8.13 13.10
C GLY A 286 -37.39 6.78 12.93
N TYR A 287 -36.29 6.76 12.19
CA TYR A 287 -35.43 5.60 11.97
C TYR A 287 -34.06 5.89 12.59
N ALA A 288 -33.67 5.23 13.69
CA ALA A 288 -32.54 5.66 14.50
C ALA A 288 -32.66 7.17 14.86
N MET A 289 -31.59 7.95 14.72
CA MET A 289 -31.62 9.39 14.91
C MET A 289 -31.96 10.13 13.60
N ASN A 290 -32.74 11.21 13.63
CA ASN A 290 -33.06 12.01 12.45
C ASN A 290 -31.77 12.49 11.77
N THR A 291 -31.66 12.35 10.44
CA THR A 291 -30.41 12.57 9.70
C THR A 291 -30.68 13.14 8.32
N LEU A 292 -29.97 14.21 7.97
CA LEU A 292 -29.85 14.71 6.61
C LEU A 292 -28.70 13.98 5.90
N VAL A 293 -28.90 13.56 4.66
CA VAL A 293 -27.87 12.89 3.84
C VAL A 293 -27.76 13.58 2.50
N TRP A 294 -26.55 13.74 1.99
CA TRP A 294 -26.31 14.28 0.66
C TRP A 294 -25.09 13.65 -0.01
N GLN A 295 -25.12 13.61 -1.34
CA GLN A 295 -23.98 13.23 -2.16
C GLN A 295 -23.19 14.47 -2.54
N VAL A 296 -21.88 14.45 -2.31
CA VAL A 296 -20.90 15.44 -2.78
C VAL A 296 -20.16 14.85 -3.98
N ASP A 297 -20.25 15.49 -5.14
CA ASP A 297 -19.58 15.03 -6.37
C ASP A 297 -18.16 15.62 -6.47
N GLY A 298 -17.22 14.87 -7.03
CA GLY A 298 -15.88 15.40 -7.40
C GLY A 298 -14.88 15.50 -6.25
N LEU A 299 -15.11 14.79 -5.14
CA LEU A 299 -14.12 14.64 -4.08
C LEU A 299 -12.87 13.87 -4.58
N PRO A 300 -11.66 14.19 -4.08
CA PRO A 300 -10.45 13.49 -4.45
C PRO A 300 -10.44 12.07 -3.86
N GLN A 301 -9.87 11.12 -4.60
CA GLN A 301 -9.61 9.79 -4.07
C GLN A 301 -8.47 9.84 -3.05
N ALA A 302 -8.65 9.23 -1.88
CA ALA A 302 -7.69 9.26 -0.77
C ALA A 302 -6.24 8.93 -1.17
N GLY A 303 -6.04 7.87 -1.96
CA GLY A 303 -4.71 7.45 -2.43
C GLY A 303 -4.06 8.37 -3.48
N ALA A 304 -4.82 9.29 -4.06
CA ALA A 304 -4.35 10.25 -5.06
C ALA A 304 -4.12 11.66 -4.48
N MET A 305 -4.45 11.89 -3.20
CA MET A 305 -4.26 13.18 -2.55
C MET A 305 -2.78 13.44 -2.27
N GLU A 306 -2.24 14.53 -2.83
CA GLU A 306 -0.88 15.00 -2.54
C GLU A 306 -0.80 15.85 -1.26
N LYS A 307 -1.92 16.46 -0.87
CA LYS A 307 -2.06 17.32 0.30
C LYS A 307 -3.50 17.29 0.83
N ASP A 308 -3.68 17.75 2.06
CA ASP A 308 -5.00 17.85 2.67
C ASP A 308 -5.91 18.80 1.88
N SER A 309 -7.21 18.50 1.88
CA SER A 309 -8.22 19.29 1.16
C SER A 309 -9.33 19.73 2.13
N ARG A 310 -9.67 21.02 2.13
CA ARG A 310 -10.65 21.62 3.04
C ARG A 310 -11.96 21.92 2.34
N TYR A 311 -13.05 21.62 3.03
CA TYR A 311 -14.42 21.81 2.58
C TYR A 311 -15.22 22.50 3.67
N ARG A 312 -16.03 23.49 3.31
CA ARG A 312 -16.96 24.13 4.23
C ARG A 312 -18.37 23.65 3.94
N VAL A 313 -19.02 23.09 4.95
CA VAL A 313 -20.41 22.65 4.90
C VAL A 313 -21.28 23.71 5.55
N THR A 314 -22.39 24.06 4.91
CA THR A 314 -23.44 24.92 5.46
C THR A 314 -24.76 24.20 5.31
N VAL A 315 -25.46 23.99 6.43
CA VAL A 315 -26.81 23.41 6.47
C VAL A 315 -27.78 24.45 7.04
N GLU A 316 -28.81 24.75 6.28
CA GLU A 316 -29.81 25.79 6.58
C GLU A 316 -31.20 25.18 6.59
N GLY A 317 -32.20 25.86 7.18
CA GLY A 317 -33.60 25.39 7.13
C GLY A 317 -33.90 24.18 8.02
N VAL A 318 -33.01 23.86 8.96
CA VAL A 318 -33.28 22.89 10.03
C VAL A 318 -34.31 23.48 10.98
N THR A 319 -35.30 22.70 11.39
CA THR A 319 -36.34 23.15 12.31
C THR A 319 -36.35 22.32 13.59
N ARG A 320 -36.74 22.92 14.70
CA ARG A 320 -36.94 22.25 15.99
C ARG A 320 -38.26 22.70 16.58
N ALA A 321 -39.17 21.76 16.86
CA ALA A 321 -40.51 22.05 17.37
C ALA A 321 -41.23 23.18 16.59
N GLY A 322 -41.06 23.21 15.26
CA GLY A 322 -41.66 24.20 14.36
C GLY A 322 -40.88 25.52 14.18
N ALA A 323 -39.87 25.80 14.99
CA ALA A 323 -39.02 26.98 14.84
C ALA A 323 -37.80 26.68 13.96
N THR A 324 -37.42 27.60 13.06
CA THR A 324 -36.19 27.46 12.25
C THR A 324 -34.96 27.77 13.10
N LEU A 325 -33.96 26.89 13.05
CA LEU A 325 -32.68 27.06 13.72
C LEU A 325 -31.72 27.93 12.88
N ALA A 326 -30.70 28.49 13.54
CA ALA A 326 -29.60 29.14 12.83
C ALA A 326 -28.85 28.14 11.93
N PRO A 327 -28.21 28.61 10.83
CA PRO A 327 -27.40 27.74 9.97
C PRO A 327 -26.31 27.01 10.74
N ILE A 328 -26.16 25.72 10.46
CA ILE A 328 -25.10 24.87 11.00
C ILE A 328 -23.93 24.91 10.01
N VAL A 329 -22.77 25.37 10.47
CA VAL A 329 -21.57 25.54 9.62
C VAL A 329 -20.40 24.81 10.23
N TYR A 330 -19.68 24.03 9.41
CA TYR A 330 -18.47 23.34 9.83
C TYR A 330 -17.52 23.06 8.68
N ASP A 331 -16.24 22.90 9.02
CA ASP A 331 -15.18 22.61 8.07
C ASP A 331 -14.74 21.14 8.20
N VAL A 332 -14.60 20.47 7.06
CA VAL A 332 -14.02 19.12 6.92
C VAL A 332 -12.69 19.27 6.19
N ALA A 333 -11.61 18.81 6.80
CA ALA A 333 -10.29 18.73 6.20
C ALA A 333 -9.96 17.26 5.94
N LEU A 334 -10.18 16.80 4.71
CA LEU A 334 -9.77 15.45 4.30
C LEU A 334 -8.25 15.38 4.33
N VAL A 335 -7.72 14.49 5.16
CA VAL A 335 -6.28 14.32 5.39
C VAL A 335 -5.70 13.39 4.34
N ALA A 336 -4.64 13.84 3.66
CA ALA A 336 -3.93 13.00 2.72
C ALA A 336 -3.30 11.79 3.42
N ALA A 337 -3.24 10.67 2.69
CA ALA A 337 -2.64 9.44 3.18
C ALA A 337 -1.20 9.66 3.66
N ARG A 338 -0.77 8.93 4.72
CA ARG A 338 0.65 8.89 5.11
C ARG A 338 1.47 8.36 3.92
N PRO A 339 2.66 8.92 3.63
CA PRO A 339 3.55 8.32 2.66
C PRO A 339 4.03 6.97 3.16
N ALA A 340 4.15 5.99 2.27
CA ALA A 340 4.85 4.76 2.58
C ALA A 340 6.31 5.10 2.93
N THR A 341 6.89 4.45 3.94
CA THR A 341 8.28 4.71 4.34
C THR A 341 9.09 3.43 4.28
N ALA A 342 10.33 3.53 3.80
CA ALA A 342 11.27 2.41 3.87
C ALA A 342 11.85 2.35 5.29
N PRO A 343 11.83 1.19 5.96
CA PRO A 343 12.47 1.01 7.27
C PRO A 343 13.99 1.26 7.24
N THR A 344 14.62 0.99 6.10
CA THR A 344 16.07 1.16 5.87
C THR A 344 16.31 1.86 4.55
N THR A 345 17.38 2.66 4.47
CA THR A 345 17.82 3.23 3.18
C THR A 345 18.57 2.17 2.38
N PRO A 346 18.13 1.81 1.17
CA PRO A 346 18.81 0.80 0.36
C PRO A 346 20.16 1.32 -0.15
N ARG A 347 21.11 0.41 -0.37
CA ARG A 347 22.45 0.73 -0.88
C ARG A 347 22.81 -0.09 -2.11
N LEU A 348 23.75 0.43 -2.90
CA LEU A 348 24.35 -0.32 -4.00
C LEU A 348 25.60 -1.06 -3.51
N THR A 349 25.74 -2.31 -3.96
CA THR A 349 26.92 -3.16 -3.72
C THR A 349 27.50 -3.63 -5.05
N GLY A 350 28.80 -3.96 -5.05
CA GLY A 350 29.55 -4.31 -6.25
C GLY A 350 30.53 -3.21 -6.69
N THR A 351 31.47 -3.57 -7.58
CA THR A 351 32.40 -2.58 -8.15
C THR A 351 31.74 -1.93 -9.37
N PRO A 352 31.56 -0.61 -9.41
CA PRO A 352 30.88 0.06 -10.52
C PRO A 352 31.81 0.12 -11.74
N ARG A 353 31.81 -0.94 -12.55
CA ARG A 353 32.59 -1.07 -13.79
C ARG A 353 31.73 -1.71 -14.88
N PRO A 354 32.01 -1.45 -16.15
CA PRO A 354 31.36 -2.15 -17.24
C PRO A 354 31.44 -3.68 -17.08
N GLY A 355 30.32 -4.36 -17.23
CA GLY A 355 30.24 -5.83 -17.11
C GLY A 355 30.24 -6.38 -15.69
N VAL A 356 30.39 -5.55 -14.65
CA VAL A 356 30.32 -5.98 -13.24
C VAL A 356 28.96 -5.62 -12.66
N THR A 357 28.19 -6.64 -12.25
CA THR A 357 26.84 -6.44 -11.72
C THR A 357 26.86 -5.67 -10.40
N LEU A 358 26.13 -4.56 -10.36
CA LEU A 358 25.71 -3.87 -9.14
C LEU A 358 24.43 -4.51 -8.61
N ARG A 359 24.33 -4.63 -7.29
CA ARG A 359 23.14 -5.18 -6.60
C ARG A 359 22.59 -4.19 -5.61
N LEU A 360 21.26 -4.08 -5.59
CA LEU A 360 20.52 -3.38 -4.56
C LEU A 360 20.46 -4.25 -3.30
N ALA A 361 20.85 -3.69 -2.15
CA ALA A 361 20.88 -4.36 -0.85
C ALA A 361 20.04 -3.60 0.19
N ASP A 362 19.87 -4.21 1.37
CA ASP A 362 19.12 -3.69 2.54
C ASP A 362 17.62 -3.52 2.32
N LEU A 363 17.00 -4.48 1.63
CA LEU A 363 15.55 -4.52 1.36
C LEU A 363 14.78 -5.43 2.34
N THR A 364 15.24 -5.52 3.59
CA THR A 364 14.56 -6.32 4.63
C THR A 364 13.36 -5.53 5.17
N TRP A 365 12.28 -5.51 4.41
CA TRP A 365 11.09 -4.68 4.66
C TRP A 365 9.86 -5.53 5.00
N PRO A 366 8.82 -4.94 5.65
CA PRO A 366 7.55 -5.62 5.93
C PRO A 366 6.92 -6.26 4.70
N ALA A 367 6.27 -7.41 4.87
CA ALA A 367 5.68 -8.18 3.78
C ALA A 367 4.55 -7.45 3.03
N ASP A 368 3.88 -6.51 3.71
CA ASP A 368 2.84 -5.66 3.14
C ASP A 368 3.39 -4.44 2.38
N LEU A 369 4.71 -4.24 2.37
CA LEU A 369 5.39 -3.20 1.59
C LEU A 369 5.93 -3.79 0.28
N SER A 370 5.27 -3.47 -0.83
CA SER A 370 5.75 -3.79 -2.17
C SER A 370 6.54 -2.63 -2.78
N TYR A 371 7.37 -2.89 -3.78
CA TYR A 371 8.19 -1.86 -4.41
C TYR A 371 8.53 -2.16 -5.87
N ASP A 372 8.74 -1.09 -6.64
CA ASP A 372 9.36 -1.14 -7.98
C ASP A 372 10.76 -0.53 -7.93
N VAL A 373 11.67 -1.05 -8.75
CA VAL A 373 13.04 -0.53 -8.87
C VAL A 373 13.27 0.00 -10.28
N GLN A 374 13.81 1.21 -10.36
CA GLN A 374 14.26 1.84 -11.60
C GLN A 374 15.71 2.32 -11.41
N TRP A 375 16.62 1.83 -12.25
CA TRP A 375 18.01 2.29 -12.26
C TRP A 375 18.13 3.63 -12.97
N LEU A 376 19.02 4.49 -12.47
CA LEU A 376 19.21 5.86 -12.91
C LEU A 376 20.66 6.08 -13.34
N ARG A 377 20.87 6.82 -14.44
CA ARG A 377 22.15 7.36 -14.89
C ARG A 377 22.11 8.87 -14.73
N ASN A 378 23.01 9.42 -13.90
CA ASN A 378 23.04 10.85 -13.56
C ASN A 378 21.65 11.38 -13.12
N GLY A 379 20.91 10.57 -12.36
CA GLY A 379 19.56 10.91 -11.87
C GLY A 379 18.42 10.69 -12.88
N ARG A 380 18.71 10.31 -14.14
CA ARG A 380 17.68 10.05 -15.17
C ARG A 380 17.43 8.55 -15.34
N PRO A 381 16.18 8.11 -15.57
CA PRO A 381 15.86 6.70 -15.80
C PRO A 381 16.66 6.08 -16.95
N ILE A 382 17.23 4.91 -16.71
CA ILE A 382 17.80 4.05 -17.75
C ILE A 382 16.67 3.16 -18.27
N VAL A 383 16.28 3.33 -19.53
CA VAL A 383 15.16 2.61 -20.13
C VAL A 383 15.37 1.10 -20.03
N GLY A 384 14.36 0.38 -19.53
CA GLY A 384 14.39 -1.07 -19.36
C GLY A 384 15.24 -1.58 -18.18
N ALA A 385 15.93 -0.70 -17.45
CA ALA A 385 16.74 -1.09 -16.30
C ALA A 385 15.90 -1.11 -15.02
N SER A 386 15.28 -2.24 -14.74
CA SER A 386 14.49 -2.51 -13.54
C SER A 386 15.03 -3.71 -12.76
N GLY A 387 14.50 -3.92 -11.55
CA GLY A 387 14.85 -5.07 -10.70
C GLY A 387 16.08 -4.85 -9.82
N LEU A 388 16.47 -5.89 -9.08
CA LEU A 388 17.43 -5.80 -7.98
C LEU A 388 18.90 -5.70 -8.41
N SER A 389 19.18 -5.74 -9.71
CA SER A 389 20.54 -5.71 -10.24
C SER A 389 20.64 -4.92 -11.53
N TYR A 390 21.77 -4.27 -11.74
CA TYR A 390 22.13 -3.61 -12.98
C TYR A 390 23.60 -3.86 -13.29
N THR A 391 23.90 -4.18 -14.54
CA THR A 391 25.27 -4.35 -14.99
C THR A 391 25.63 -3.13 -15.85
N PRO A 392 26.52 -2.23 -15.39
CA PRO A 392 26.92 -1.08 -16.16
C PRO A 392 27.44 -1.47 -17.55
N ALA A 393 27.08 -0.67 -18.54
CA ALA A 393 27.59 -0.75 -19.90
C ALA A 393 28.84 0.12 -20.06
N ALA A 394 29.57 -0.04 -21.17
CA ALA A 394 30.72 0.82 -21.48
C ALA A 394 30.35 2.32 -21.52
N GLY A 395 29.14 2.64 -22.01
CA GLY A 395 28.62 4.01 -22.04
C GLY A 395 28.28 4.61 -20.67
N ASP A 396 28.37 3.83 -19.58
CA ASP A 396 28.18 4.34 -18.23
C ASP A 396 29.46 4.94 -17.62
N VAL A 397 30.64 4.71 -18.21
CA VAL A 397 31.92 5.15 -17.62
C VAL A 397 31.91 6.66 -17.34
N GLY A 398 32.29 7.04 -16.12
CA GLY A 398 32.27 8.43 -15.63
C GLY A 398 30.90 8.93 -15.19
N THR A 399 29.82 8.18 -15.43
CA THR A 399 28.48 8.53 -14.98
C THR A 399 28.19 8.02 -13.57
N ARG A 400 27.21 8.63 -12.91
CA ARG A 400 26.72 8.24 -11.58
C ARG A 400 25.51 7.31 -11.73
N ILE A 401 25.64 6.08 -11.24
CA ILE A 401 24.56 5.09 -11.23
C ILE A 401 23.92 5.04 -9.84
N SER A 402 22.61 5.21 -9.77
CA SER A 402 21.80 5.02 -8.56
C SER A 402 20.57 4.18 -8.87
N ALA A 403 19.87 3.70 -7.84
CA ALA A 403 18.56 3.06 -8.00
C ALA A 403 17.49 3.85 -7.26
N ARG A 404 16.36 4.11 -7.92
CA ARG A 404 15.14 4.62 -7.28
C ARG A 404 14.24 3.44 -6.97
N VAL A 405 13.82 3.35 -5.71
CA VAL A 405 12.89 2.34 -5.22
C VAL A 405 11.59 3.05 -4.88
N THR A 406 10.54 2.79 -5.66
CA THR A 406 9.20 3.33 -5.44
C THR A 406 8.43 2.39 -4.52
N LEU A 407 8.01 2.90 -3.36
CA LEU A 407 7.32 2.16 -2.32
C LEU A 407 5.81 2.18 -2.54
N LYS A 408 5.17 1.03 -2.35
CA LYS A 408 3.72 0.86 -2.47
C LYS A 408 3.20 0.04 -1.30
N ARG A 409 2.28 0.64 -0.55
CA ARG A 409 1.58 0.01 0.56
C ARG A 409 0.11 0.41 0.48
N GLU A 410 -0.78 -0.56 0.65
CA GLU A 410 -2.22 -0.31 0.60
C GLU A 410 -2.61 0.74 1.65
N TYR A 411 -3.46 1.70 1.27
CA TYR A 411 -3.84 2.85 2.07
C TYR A 411 -2.76 3.91 2.33
N TYR A 412 -1.55 3.81 1.75
CA TYR A 412 -0.51 4.83 1.85
C TYR A 412 -0.29 5.54 0.51
N GLN A 413 0.18 6.78 0.58
CA GLN A 413 0.67 7.49 -0.60
C GLN A 413 1.96 6.83 -1.09
N GLN A 414 2.10 6.67 -2.41
CA GLN A 414 3.35 6.20 -2.99
C GLN A 414 4.48 7.19 -2.69
N SER A 415 5.64 6.66 -2.34
CA SER A 415 6.85 7.44 -2.13
C SER A 415 8.02 6.76 -2.83
N SER A 416 9.18 7.40 -2.82
CA SER A 416 10.39 6.74 -3.33
C SER A 416 11.61 7.10 -2.51
N VAL A 417 12.53 6.14 -2.40
CA VAL A 417 13.88 6.34 -1.87
C VAL A 417 14.88 6.11 -3.00
N THR A 418 15.91 6.94 -3.08
CA THR A 418 16.99 6.78 -4.08
C THR A 418 18.29 6.48 -3.36
N THR A 419 19.01 5.46 -3.80
CA THR A 419 20.32 5.09 -3.22
C THR A 419 21.34 6.21 -3.43
N ALA A 420 22.38 6.25 -2.58
CA ALA A 420 23.59 6.98 -2.91
C ALA A 420 24.15 6.48 -4.26
N PRO A 421 24.62 7.37 -5.16
CA PRO A 421 25.13 6.96 -6.46
C PRO A 421 26.55 6.40 -6.37
N LEU A 422 26.88 5.48 -7.26
CA LEU A 422 28.25 5.01 -7.53
C LEU A 422 28.73 5.53 -8.89
N THR A 423 29.93 6.10 -8.95
CA THR A 423 30.56 6.51 -10.22
C THR A 423 31.15 5.31 -10.92
N VAL A 424 30.80 5.09 -12.19
CA VAL A 424 31.35 3.96 -12.96
C VAL A 424 32.79 4.25 -13.38
N LEU A 425 33.68 3.38 -12.92
CA LEU A 425 35.10 3.42 -13.20
C LEU A 425 35.38 2.85 -14.59
N ALA A 426 36.38 3.42 -15.25
CA ALA A 426 36.93 2.81 -16.46
C ALA A 426 37.44 1.38 -16.15
N PRO A 427 37.36 0.45 -17.12
CA PRO A 427 38.03 -0.84 -17.00
C PRO A 427 39.53 -0.62 -16.71
N PRO A 428 40.17 -1.51 -15.93
CA PRO A 428 41.62 -1.48 -15.82
C PRO A 428 42.25 -1.57 -17.22
N GLY A 429 43.22 -0.71 -17.49
CA GLY A 429 43.97 -0.74 -18.75
C GLY A 429 44.66 -2.09 -18.97
N PRO A 430 45.10 -2.39 -20.21
CA PRO A 430 45.83 -3.60 -20.50
C PRO A 430 47.07 -3.71 -19.61
N ARG A 431 47.28 -4.90 -19.03
CA ARG A 431 48.50 -5.21 -18.28
C ARG A 431 49.71 -5.11 -19.21
N ARG A 432 50.77 -4.42 -18.80
CA ARG A 432 51.97 -4.18 -19.61
C ARG A 432 53.24 -4.49 -18.82
N TRP A 433 54.15 -5.21 -19.45
CA TRP A 433 55.49 -5.44 -18.90
C TRP A 433 56.33 -4.18 -19.00
N THR A 434 57.07 -3.87 -17.94
CA THR A 434 58.12 -2.85 -17.95
C THR A 434 59.47 -3.53 -17.84
N THR A 435 60.33 -3.38 -18.84
CA THR A 435 61.72 -3.87 -18.78
C THR A 435 62.56 -2.86 -18.00
N THR A 436 62.89 -3.15 -16.74
CA THR A 436 63.71 -2.28 -15.87
C THR A 436 65.21 -2.44 -16.14
N LYS A 437 65.62 -3.57 -16.71
CA LYS A 437 66.97 -3.81 -17.23
C LYS A 437 66.88 -4.63 -18.51
N SER A 438 67.41 -4.13 -19.62
CA SER A 438 67.35 -4.84 -20.90
C SER A 438 68.15 -6.16 -20.86
N PRO A 439 67.72 -7.19 -21.60
CA PRO A 439 68.53 -8.37 -21.86
C PRO A 439 69.89 -8.02 -22.48
N ALA A 440 70.95 -8.67 -22.02
CA ALA A 440 72.31 -8.44 -22.53
C ALA A 440 72.95 -9.75 -22.98
N LEU A 441 73.81 -9.66 -23.99
CA LEU A 441 74.59 -10.77 -24.52
C LEU A 441 76.03 -10.67 -23.99
N PHE A 442 76.57 -11.79 -23.53
CA PHE A 442 77.91 -11.92 -22.95
C PHE A 442 78.70 -13.01 -23.67
N GLY A 443 80.03 -12.90 -23.61
CA GLY A 443 80.97 -13.82 -24.25
C GLY A 443 81.40 -13.36 -25.64
N ASP A 444 82.46 -13.98 -26.14
CA ASP A 444 83.06 -13.61 -27.42
C ASP A 444 82.24 -14.15 -28.59
N ALA A 445 81.82 -13.25 -29.48
CA ALA A 445 81.14 -13.61 -30.71
C ALA A 445 82.13 -14.16 -31.74
N ARG A 446 82.67 -15.36 -31.49
CA ARG A 446 83.59 -16.09 -32.38
C ARG A 446 83.06 -17.49 -32.63
N VAL A 447 83.23 -18.00 -33.85
CA VAL A 447 82.86 -19.39 -34.17
C VAL A 447 83.53 -20.36 -33.18
N GLY A 448 82.73 -21.29 -32.62
CA GLY A 448 83.16 -22.26 -31.61
C GLY A 448 82.93 -21.79 -30.16
N SER A 449 82.88 -20.48 -29.92
CA SER A 449 82.62 -19.89 -28.60
C SER A 449 81.15 -20.02 -28.20
N THR A 450 80.90 -20.02 -26.88
CA THR A 450 79.54 -19.99 -26.32
C THR A 450 79.21 -18.59 -25.85
N VAL A 451 78.13 -18.01 -26.39
CA VAL A 451 77.56 -16.75 -25.92
C VAL A 451 76.42 -17.03 -24.94
N ARG A 452 76.23 -16.12 -23.96
CA ARG A 452 75.21 -16.21 -22.92
C ARG A 452 74.31 -14.99 -22.97
N VAL A 453 73.00 -15.17 -22.76
CA VAL A 453 72.04 -14.08 -22.59
C VAL A 453 71.64 -13.93 -21.13
N SER A 454 71.63 -12.70 -20.61
CA SER A 454 70.89 -12.37 -19.40
C SER A 454 69.42 -12.06 -19.75
N PRO A 455 68.45 -12.53 -18.94
CA PRO A 455 67.03 -12.33 -19.23
C PRO A 455 66.55 -10.88 -19.08
N GLY A 456 67.38 -9.99 -18.55
CA GLY A 456 66.96 -8.67 -18.10
C GLY A 456 66.13 -8.72 -16.81
N SER A 457 65.64 -7.55 -16.39
CA SER A 457 64.73 -7.40 -15.25
C SER A 457 63.41 -6.84 -15.73
N TRP A 458 62.31 -7.38 -15.21
CA TRP A 458 60.95 -7.10 -15.67
C TRP A 458 60.05 -6.81 -14.47
N THR A 459 59.17 -5.82 -14.62
CA THR A 459 58.14 -5.49 -13.64
C THR A 459 56.75 -5.69 -14.27
N PRO A 460 55.87 -6.48 -13.65
CA PRO A 460 56.13 -7.32 -12.47
C PRO A 460 57.09 -8.47 -12.80
N ALA A 461 57.59 -9.18 -11.78
CA ALA A 461 58.45 -10.34 -11.99
C ALA A 461 57.72 -11.44 -12.80
N PRO A 462 58.38 -12.05 -13.80
CA PRO A 462 57.77 -13.06 -14.65
C PRO A 462 57.72 -14.42 -13.95
N ALA A 463 56.73 -15.24 -14.31
CA ALA A 463 56.64 -16.62 -13.82
C ALA A 463 57.55 -17.55 -14.62
N THR A 464 57.67 -17.32 -15.94
CA THR A 464 58.60 -18.06 -16.80
C THR A 464 59.36 -17.12 -17.72
N VAL A 465 60.58 -17.53 -18.03
CA VAL A 465 61.48 -16.86 -18.97
C VAL A 465 61.99 -17.89 -19.96
N SER A 466 61.90 -17.58 -21.25
CA SER A 466 62.37 -18.43 -22.33
C SER A 466 63.21 -17.63 -23.31
N PHE A 467 64.09 -18.33 -24.03
CA PHE A 467 65.04 -17.72 -24.95
C PHE A 467 64.82 -18.30 -26.34
N GLN A 468 65.09 -17.49 -27.36
CA GLN A 468 65.25 -17.97 -28.73
C GLN A 468 66.39 -17.18 -29.37
N TRP A 469 67.40 -17.89 -29.85
CA TRP A 469 68.53 -17.29 -30.56
C TRP A 469 68.19 -17.09 -32.03
N TYR A 470 68.65 -15.98 -32.59
CA TYR A 470 68.43 -15.58 -33.98
C TYR A 470 69.76 -15.31 -34.67
N ARG A 471 69.84 -15.74 -35.93
CA ARG A 471 70.87 -15.35 -36.89
C ARG A 471 70.24 -14.34 -37.84
N GLY A 472 70.64 -13.08 -37.74
CA GLY A 472 69.93 -11.96 -38.35
C GLY A 472 68.49 -11.91 -37.82
N ASN A 473 67.53 -12.09 -38.72
CA ASN A 473 66.10 -12.16 -38.40
C ASN A 473 65.54 -13.58 -38.35
N THR A 474 66.36 -14.60 -38.64
CA THR A 474 65.92 -16.00 -38.71
C THR A 474 66.17 -16.71 -37.37
N PRO A 475 65.16 -17.35 -36.75
CA PRO A 475 65.35 -18.11 -35.53
C PRO A 475 66.23 -19.35 -35.79
N ILE A 476 67.21 -19.57 -34.93
CA ILE A 476 68.09 -20.73 -35.01
C ILE A 476 67.35 -21.92 -34.38
N LYS A 477 67.07 -22.95 -35.19
CA LYS A 477 66.31 -24.13 -34.78
C LYS A 477 66.92 -24.76 -33.53
N ARG A 478 66.08 -25.03 -32.51
CA ARG A 478 66.45 -25.63 -31.21
C ARG A 478 67.40 -24.81 -30.32
N ALA A 479 67.78 -23.60 -30.72
CA ALA A 479 68.59 -22.71 -29.90
C ALA A 479 67.70 -21.91 -28.93
N ASN A 480 67.27 -22.54 -27.84
CA ASN A 480 66.31 -22.00 -26.88
C ASN A 480 66.81 -21.93 -25.42
N LYS A 481 68.10 -22.24 -25.20
CA LYS A 481 68.76 -22.15 -23.89
C LYS A 481 69.28 -20.73 -23.64
N SER A 482 69.59 -20.41 -22.39
CA SER A 482 70.25 -19.14 -22.01
C SER A 482 71.68 -19.00 -22.55
N THR A 483 72.22 -20.06 -23.15
CA THR A 483 73.50 -20.10 -23.85
C THR A 483 73.33 -20.64 -25.27
N TYR A 484 74.23 -20.24 -26.16
CA TYR A 484 74.29 -20.75 -27.53
C TYR A 484 75.75 -20.85 -27.98
N GLN A 485 76.13 -22.02 -28.49
CA GLN A 485 77.43 -22.23 -29.10
C GLN A 485 77.39 -21.79 -30.56
N LEU A 486 78.26 -20.84 -30.92
CA LEU A 486 78.30 -20.27 -32.26
C LEU A 486 78.88 -21.30 -33.24
N SER A 487 78.10 -21.64 -34.25
CA SER A 487 78.47 -22.60 -35.29
C SER A 487 79.19 -21.91 -36.46
N ARG A 488 79.80 -22.70 -37.35
CA ARG A 488 80.38 -22.16 -38.61
C ARG A 488 79.36 -21.39 -39.44
N ALA A 489 78.08 -21.76 -39.39
CA ALA A 489 77.00 -21.10 -40.11
C ALA A 489 76.66 -19.71 -39.56
N ASP A 490 77.15 -19.35 -38.37
CA ASP A 490 76.98 -18.02 -37.78
C ASP A 490 78.07 -17.02 -38.23
N ARG A 491 79.18 -17.49 -38.83
CA ARG A 491 80.31 -16.63 -39.23
C ARG A 491 79.86 -15.49 -40.13
N GLY A 492 80.23 -14.26 -39.77
CA GLY A 492 79.87 -13.06 -40.50
C GLY A 492 78.41 -12.60 -40.30
N ALA A 493 77.56 -13.39 -39.63
CA ALA A 493 76.19 -13.00 -39.31
C ALA A 493 76.11 -12.29 -37.95
N SER A 494 75.04 -11.50 -37.77
CA SER A 494 74.68 -10.93 -36.47
C SER A 494 73.83 -11.91 -35.68
N VAL A 495 74.21 -12.21 -34.44
CA VAL A 495 73.45 -13.06 -33.52
C VAL A 495 72.82 -12.22 -32.42
N ARG A 496 71.56 -12.50 -32.08
CA ARG A 496 70.84 -11.91 -30.93
C ARG A 496 69.96 -12.95 -30.26
N ALA A 497 69.62 -12.73 -29.00
CA ALA A 497 68.63 -13.53 -28.30
C ALA A 497 67.34 -12.71 -28.09
N VAL A 498 66.19 -13.34 -28.29
CA VAL A 498 64.89 -12.82 -27.84
C VAL A 498 64.56 -13.50 -26.52
N VAL A 499 64.32 -12.69 -25.50
CA VAL A 499 63.79 -13.13 -24.22
C VAL A 499 62.27 -12.99 -24.28
N THR A 500 61.55 -14.07 -24.01
CA THR A 500 60.09 -14.07 -23.87
C THR A 500 59.73 -14.39 -22.42
N VAL A 501 58.93 -13.51 -21.82
CA VAL A 501 58.46 -13.64 -20.44
C VAL A 501 56.95 -13.88 -20.39
N THR A 502 56.51 -14.74 -19.46
CA THR A 502 55.08 -14.99 -19.26
C THR A 502 54.71 -15.05 -17.78
N ARG A 503 53.45 -14.75 -17.48
CA ARG A 503 52.83 -14.90 -16.15
C ARG A 503 51.32 -15.12 -16.34
N PRO A 504 50.67 -15.98 -15.54
CA PRO A 504 49.21 -16.18 -15.63
C PRO A 504 48.43 -14.86 -15.58
N GLY A 505 47.50 -14.68 -16.51
CA GLY A 505 46.70 -13.46 -16.64
C GLY A 505 47.46 -12.23 -17.15
N TRP A 506 48.68 -12.38 -17.69
CA TRP A 506 49.42 -11.32 -18.37
C TRP A 506 49.63 -11.68 -19.85
N PRO A 507 49.64 -10.70 -20.78
CA PRO A 507 50.07 -10.96 -22.15
C PRO A 507 51.54 -11.42 -22.19
N LYS A 508 52.00 -12.05 -23.26
CA LYS A 508 53.44 -12.39 -23.42
C LYS A 508 54.27 -11.11 -23.57
N GLY A 509 55.38 -11.01 -22.85
CA GLY A 509 56.35 -9.92 -23.00
C GLY A 509 57.57 -10.40 -23.78
N THR A 510 58.13 -9.56 -24.64
CA THR A 510 59.34 -9.90 -25.42
C THR A 510 60.33 -8.74 -25.43
N ALA A 511 61.62 -9.02 -25.25
CA ALA A 511 62.70 -8.07 -25.46
C ALA A 511 63.89 -8.76 -26.15
N SER A 512 64.60 -8.03 -27.00
CA SER A 512 65.80 -8.55 -27.67
C SER A 512 67.06 -8.01 -27.02
N THR A 513 68.13 -8.81 -27.00
CA THR A 513 69.48 -8.30 -26.76
C THR A 513 69.91 -7.40 -27.93
N LYS A 514 70.93 -6.57 -27.71
CA LYS A 514 71.73 -6.04 -28.84
C LYS A 514 72.34 -7.20 -29.63
N THR A 515 72.58 -6.98 -30.92
CA THR A 515 73.20 -7.97 -31.80
C THR A 515 74.71 -8.00 -31.64
N ALA A 516 75.33 -9.17 -31.77
CA ALA A 516 76.78 -9.35 -31.86
C ALA A 516 77.16 -9.99 -33.20
N ARG A 517 78.10 -9.40 -33.94
CA ARG A 517 78.60 -9.95 -35.21
C ARG A 517 79.65 -11.04 -34.94
N VAL A 518 79.45 -12.22 -35.49
CA VAL A 518 80.32 -13.37 -35.27
C VAL A 518 81.55 -13.33 -36.17
N ARG A 519 82.73 -13.46 -35.58
CA ARG A 519 84.04 -13.49 -36.25
C ARG A 519 84.53 -14.92 -36.50
#